data_AF-A0A7W1SQB6-F1
#
_entry.id   AF-A0A7W1SQB6-F1
#
_cell.length_a   1.000
_cell.length_b   1.000
_cell.length_c   1.000
_cell.angle_alpha   90.00
_cell.angle_beta   90.00
_cell.angle_gamma   90.00
#
_symmetry.space_group_name_H-M   'P 1'
#
loop_
_entity.id
_entity.type
_entity.pdbx_description
1 polymer ?
#
loop_
_entity_poly.entity_id
_entity_poly.type
_entity_poly.pdbx_seq_one_letter_code
_entity_poly.pdbx_strand_id
1 'polypeptide(L)'
;MQKLLLLITVIGVSFLFSCTDQAENVDTSKDAAITEAVDSVLVSLNERIRNNPKDPNLYFSRAKYLFENNKNVDAAIADMARAFVIDSTKTEYYVYLSDLYLSKGLFTEVKETLERGLE
;
A
#
# COMPACT_ATOMS: atom_id res chain seq x y z
N MET A 1 -6.15 61.85 -21.94
CA MET A 1 -6.08 60.44 -22.38
C MET A 1 -4.69 59.82 -22.18
N GLN A 2 -4.00 60.15 -21.08
CA GLN A 2 -2.65 59.66 -20.77
C GLN A 2 -2.64 58.70 -19.56
N LYS A 3 -3.74 58.66 -18.78
CA LYS A 3 -3.93 57.74 -17.65
C LYS A 3 -4.47 56.36 -18.05
N LEU A 4 -4.96 56.20 -19.29
CA LEU A 4 -5.45 54.91 -19.80
C LEU A 4 -4.33 54.06 -20.46
N LEU A 5 -3.18 54.67 -20.78
CA LEU A 5 -2.02 53.97 -21.33
C LEU A 5 -1.10 53.37 -20.26
N LEU A 6 -1.27 53.77 -18.99
CA LEU A 6 -0.49 53.27 -17.84
C LEU A 6 -1.01 51.96 -17.25
N LEU A 7 -2.22 51.51 -17.61
CA LEU A 7 -2.79 50.27 -17.08
C LEU A 7 -2.40 49.02 -17.91
N ILE A 8 -1.98 49.20 -19.15
CA ILE A 8 -1.59 48.09 -20.05
C ILE A 8 -0.13 47.66 -19.80
N THR A 9 0.71 48.54 -19.25
CA THR A 9 2.12 48.23 -18.95
C THR A 9 2.31 47.38 -17.68
N VAL A 10 1.30 47.27 -16.81
CA VAL A 10 1.40 46.49 -15.57
C VAL A 10 1.20 44.98 -15.79
N ILE A 11 0.53 44.59 -16.88
CA ILE A 11 0.27 43.16 -17.21
C ILE A 11 1.43 42.55 -18.02
N GLY A 12 2.28 43.37 -18.65
CA GLY A 12 3.42 42.91 -19.46
C GLY A 12 4.70 42.57 -18.70
N VAL A 13 4.77 42.85 -17.39
CA VAL A 13 5.99 42.59 -16.58
C VAL A 13 5.96 41.21 -15.90
N SER A 14 4.84 40.48 -15.98
CA SER A 14 4.70 39.14 -15.37
C SER A 14 5.37 38.00 -16.16
N PHE A 15 6.16 38.31 -17.21
CA PHE A 15 6.85 37.31 -18.03
C PHE A 15 8.37 37.28 -17.92
N LEU A 16 8.96 38.01 -16.96
CA LEU A 16 10.38 37.85 -16.62
C LEU A 16 10.52 36.94 -15.39
N PHE A 17 10.24 35.66 -15.60
CA PHE A 17 10.99 34.59 -14.96
C PHE A 17 12.46 34.79 -15.31
N SER A 18 13.26 35.32 -14.38
CA SER A 18 14.69 35.02 -14.28
C SER A 18 15.29 35.64 -13.03
N CYS A 19 14.88 35.19 -11.85
CA CYS A 19 15.77 35.26 -10.69
C CYS A 19 16.74 34.09 -10.81
N THR A 20 17.93 34.39 -11.32
CA THR A 20 19.17 33.74 -10.90
C THR A 20 19.22 33.81 -9.38
N ASP A 21 19.28 32.66 -8.72
CA ASP A 21 19.75 32.59 -7.35
C ASP A 21 20.78 31.48 -7.20
N GLN A 22 21.67 31.76 -6.26
CA GLN A 22 23.05 31.35 -6.18
C GLN A 22 23.18 29.88 -5.82
N ALA A 23 24.15 29.20 -6.43
CA ALA A 23 24.68 27.97 -5.88
C ALA A 23 25.30 28.29 -4.51
N GLU A 24 24.64 27.85 -3.45
CA GLU A 24 25.26 27.75 -2.13
C GLU A 24 24.72 26.50 -1.40
N ASN A 25 25.68 25.61 -1.11
CA ASN A 25 25.65 24.47 -0.18
C ASN A 25 24.28 24.00 0.32
N VAL A 26 23.74 22.94 -0.31
CA VAL A 26 22.89 22.01 0.42
C VAL A 26 23.81 21.15 1.28
N ASP A 27 24.00 21.67 2.48
CA ASP A 27 24.25 20.95 3.71
C ASP A 27 23.82 19.47 3.60
N THR A 28 24.81 18.61 3.75
CA THR A 28 24.71 17.18 4.09
C THR A 28 23.93 17.01 5.40
N SER A 29 22.63 17.23 5.34
CA SER A 29 21.67 16.92 6.40
C SER A 29 20.38 16.29 5.86
N LYS A 30 20.39 15.81 4.61
CA LYS A 30 19.37 14.89 4.07
C LYS A 30 19.83 13.43 4.09
N ASP A 31 20.59 13.06 5.12
CA ASP A 31 20.81 11.68 5.58
C ASP A 31 19.62 11.19 6.44
N ALA A 32 18.39 11.59 6.10
CA ALA A 32 17.18 10.91 6.52
C ALA A 32 16.96 9.75 5.54
N ALA A 33 17.73 8.68 5.74
CA ALA A 33 17.86 7.54 4.87
C ALA A 33 16.50 7.00 4.38
N ILE A 34 16.21 7.28 3.12
CA ILE A 34 15.30 6.55 2.23
C ILE A 34 15.99 5.22 1.88
N THR A 35 16.25 4.44 2.92
CA THR A 35 16.31 3.00 2.85
C THR A 35 15.17 2.58 3.77
N GLU A 36 13.91 2.74 3.29
CA GLU A 36 12.84 1.86 3.75
C GLU A 36 13.46 0.46 3.70
N ALA A 37 13.63 -0.17 4.85
CA ALA A 37 14.26 -1.48 4.92
C ALA A 37 13.47 -2.38 3.99
N VAL A 38 14.07 -2.73 2.85
CA VAL A 38 13.39 -3.54 1.84
C VAL A 38 13.07 -4.86 2.50
N ASP A 39 11.78 -5.09 2.70
CA ASP A 39 11.27 -6.32 3.26
C ASP A 39 11.46 -7.42 2.22
N SER A 40 12.60 -8.11 2.32
CA SER A 40 13.05 -9.11 1.35
C SER A 40 12.05 -10.26 1.21
N VAL A 41 11.29 -10.56 2.27
CA VAL A 41 10.26 -11.60 2.26
C VAL A 41 9.07 -11.15 1.44
N LEU A 42 8.57 -9.92 1.65
CA LEU A 42 7.50 -9.37 0.82
C LEU A 42 7.92 -9.23 -0.65
N VAL A 43 9.16 -8.80 -0.93
CA VAL A 43 9.68 -8.74 -2.31
C VAL A 43 9.64 -10.13 -2.95
N SER A 44 10.16 -11.16 -2.27
CA SER A 44 10.16 -12.54 -2.77
C SER A 44 8.74 -13.07 -2.99
N LEU A 45 7.83 -12.85 -2.05
CA LEU A 45 6.43 -13.27 -2.18
C LEU A 45 5.75 -12.56 -3.35
N ASN A 46 6.01 -11.27 -3.54
CA ASN A 46 5.47 -10.51 -4.67
C ASN A 46 5.95 -11.06 -6.01
N GLU A 47 7.23 -11.41 -6.14
CA GLU A 47 7.76 -12.03 -7.35
C GLU A 47 7.13 -13.40 -7.61
N ARG A 48 7.01 -14.25 -6.57
CA ARG A 48 6.36 -15.56 -6.68
C ARG A 48 4.90 -15.42 -7.13
N ILE A 49 4.16 -14.45 -6.58
CA ILE A 49 2.77 -14.16 -6.97
C ILE A 49 2.69 -13.67 -8.41
N ARG A 50 3.61 -12.81 -8.86
CA ARG A 50 3.67 -12.38 -10.27
C ARG A 50 3.87 -13.56 -11.21
N ASN A 51 4.74 -14.50 -10.84
CA ASN A 51 5.03 -15.68 -11.65
C ASN A 51 3.89 -16.72 -11.61
N ASN A 52 3.19 -16.84 -10.47
CA ASN A 52 2.12 -17.82 -10.26
C ASN A 52 0.88 -17.17 -9.63
N PRO A 53 0.16 -16.29 -10.35
CA PRO A 53 -0.92 -15.47 -9.77
C PRO A 53 -2.17 -16.27 -9.39
N LYS A 54 -2.24 -17.55 -9.79
CA LYS A 54 -3.33 -18.49 -9.50
C LYS A 54 -2.96 -19.52 -8.42
N ASP A 55 -1.83 -19.36 -7.73
CA ASP A 55 -1.52 -20.20 -6.56
C ASP A 55 -2.10 -19.53 -5.30
N PRO A 56 -3.16 -20.09 -4.69
CA PRO A 56 -3.79 -19.51 -3.50
C PRO A 56 -2.84 -19.54 -2.29
N ASN A 57 -1.90 -20.49 -2.23
CA ASN A 57 -0.97 -20.62 -1.11
C ASN A 57 0.01 -19.44 -1.02
N LEU A 58 0.30 -18.78 -2.14
CA LEU A 58 1.17 -17.60 -2.15
C LEU A 58 0.50 -16.40 -1.48
N TYR A 59 -0.79 -16.19 -1.75
CA TYR A 59 -1.56 -15.15 -1.07
C TYR A 59 -1.74 -15.49 0.41
N PHE A 60 -2.06 -16.75 0.75
CA PHE A 60 -2.10 -17.19 2.14
C PHE A 60 -0.77 -16.97 2.88
N SER A 61 0.36 -17.32 2.24
CA SER A 61 1.70 -17.11 2.81
C SER A 61 2.00 -15.62 3.04
N ARG A 62 1.59 -14.76 2.10
CA ARG A 62 1.78 -13.31 2.23
C ARG A 62 0.85 -12.71 3.28
N ALA A 63 -0.39 -13.18 3.40
CA ALA A 63 -1.28 -12.81 4.49
C ALA A 63 -0.67 -13.12 5.86
N LYS A 64 -0.15 -14.34 6.03
CA LYS A 64 0.58 -14.73 7.25
C LYS A 64 1.72 -13.79 7.58
N TYR A 65 2.57 -13.52 6.59
CA TYR A 65 3.70 -12.64 6.79
C TYR A 65 3.26 -11.21 7.19
N LEU A 66 2.28 -10.64 6.47
CA LEU A 66 1.74 -9.30 6.71
C LEU A 66 1.13 -9.16 8.11
N PHE A 67 0.41 -10.19 8.57
CA PHE A 67 -0.18 -10.19 9.90
C PHE A 67 0.86 -10.36 11.01
N GLU A 68 1.76 -11.32 10.86
CA GLU A 68 2.72 -11.70 11.90
C GLU A 68 3.83 -10.66 12.06
N ASN A 69 4.35 -10.13 10.94
CA ASN A 69 5.57 -9.32 10.91
C ASN A 69 5.27 -7.82 10.70
N ASN A 70 4.41 -7.48 9.73
CA ASN A 70 4.12 -6.09 9.39
C ASN A 70 2.93 -5.52 10.18
N LYS A 71 2.22 -6.35 10.96
CA LYS A 71 0.97 -6.01 11.69
C LYS A 71 -0.10 -5.37 10.79
N ASN A 72 -0.04 -5.64 9.49
CA ASN A 72 -0.97 -5.09 8.51
C ASN A 72 -2.12 -6.08 8.27
N VAL A 73 -3.05 -6.09 9.23
CA VAL A 73 -4.20 -7.02 9.23
C VAL A 73 -5.09 -6.81 8.01
N ASP A 74 -5.29 -5.57 7.57
CA ASP A 74 -6.14 -5.26 6.41
C ASP A 74 -5.57 -5.82 5.11
N ALA A 75 -4.26 -5.68 4.91
CA ALA A 75 -3.59 -6.29 3.76
C ALA A 75 -3.62 -7.82 3.83
N ALA A 76 -3.48 -8.40 5.02
CA ALA A 76 -3.61 -9.85 5.20
C ALA A 76 -5.01 -10.36 4.84
N ILE A 77 -6.07 -9.65 5.26
CA ILE A 77 -7.46 -9.98 4.91
C ILE A 77 -7.66 -9.89 3.39
N ALA A 78 -7.11 -8.86 2.73
CA ALA A 78 -7.20 -8.72 1.29
C ALA A 78 -6.52 -9.89 0.54
N ASP A 79 -5.38 -10.36 1.03
CA ASP A 79 -4.72 -11.54 0.49
C ASP A 79 -5.52 -12.82 0.72
N MET A 80 -6.14 -12.97 1.88
CA MET A 80 -7.05 -14.09 2.13
C MET A 80 -8.24 -14.07 1.19
N ALA A 81 -8.82 -12.89 0.91
CA ALA A 81 -9.90 -12.78 -0.08
C ALA A 81 -9.44 -13.25 -1.47
N ARG A 82 -8.19 -12.97 -1.87
CA ARG A 82 -7.61 -13.48 -3.11
C ARG A 82 -7.40 -15.00 -3.09
N ALA A 83 -6.91 -15.54 -1.98
CA ALA A 83 -6.76 -16.98 -1.80
C ALA A 83 -8.11 -17.70 -1.95
N PHE A 84 -9.17 -17.17 -1.32
CA PHE A 84 -10.53 -17.70 -1.39
C PHE A 84 -11.15 -17.67 -2.78
N VAL A 85 -10.93 -16.61 -3.56
CA VAL A 85 -11.40 -16.53 -4.95
C VAL A 85 -10.78 -17.62 -5.82
N ILE A 86 -9.55 -18.03 -5.52
CA ILE A 86 -8.83 -19.04 -6.27
C ILE A 86 -9.18 -20.45 -5.79
N ASP A 87 -9.21 -20.66 -4.48
CA ASP A 87 -9.52 -21.94 -3.85
C ASP A 87 -10.16 -21.72 -2.47
N SER A 88 -11.46 -21.98 -2.40
CA SER A 88 -12.24 -21.90 -1.17
C SER A 88 -12.45 -23.25 -0.49
N THR A 89 -11.79 -24.32 -0.95
CA THR A 89 -12.02 -25.68 -0.45
C THR A 89 -11.19 -26.00 0.80
N LYS A 90 -10.23 -25.15 1.14
CA LYS A 90 -9.31 -25.35 2.25
C LYS A 90 -9.88 -24.83 3.55
N THR A 91 -10.19 -25.74 4.46
CA THR A 91 -10.62 -25.42 5.84
C THR A 91 -9.64 -24.49 6.54
N GLU A 92 -8.32 -24.63 6.29
CA GLU A 92 -7.30 -23.77 6.91
C GLU A 92 -7.49 -22.28 6.59
N TYR A 93 -8.04 -21.95 5.42
CA TYR A 93 -8.27 -20.55 5.04
C TYR A 93 -9.40 -19.93 5.85
N TYR A 94 -10.44 -20.70 6.17
CA TYR A 94 -11.55 -20.23 7.00
C TYR A 94 -11.10 -19.99 8.43
N VAL A 95 -10.32 -20.90 9.00
CA VAL A 95 -9.75 -20.73 10.34
C VAL A 95 -8.86 -19.48 10.38
N TYR A 96 -7.93 -19.36 9.43
CA TYR A 96 -7.01 -18.24 9.44
C TYR A 96 -7.67 -16.89 9.19
N LEU A 97 -8.61 -16.81 8.24
CA LEU A 97 -9.35 -15.56 8.01
C LEU A 97 -10.20 -15.19 9.24
N SER A 98 -10.74 -16.17 9.95
CA SER A 98 -11.45 -15.94 11.21
C SER A 98 -10.53 -15.37 12.29
N ASP A 99 -9.28 -15.85 12.40
CA ASP A 99 -8.28 -15.28 13.31
C ASP A 99 -7.98 -13.80 12.97
N LEU A 100 -7.88 -13.48 11.67
CA LEU A 100 -7.70 -12.10 11.22
C LEU A 100 -8.90 -11.22 11.60
N TYR A 101 -10.13 -11.69 11.35
CA TYR A 101 -11.34 -10.95 11.73
C TYR A 101 -11.48 -10.79 13.24
N LEU A 102 -11.14 -11.82 14.02
CA LEU A 102 -11.12 -11.74 15.47
C LEU A 102 -10.11 -10.69 15.96
N SER A 103 -8.94 -10.61 15.35
CA SER A 103 -7.94 -9.58 15.68
C SER A 103 -8.44 -8.16 15.43
N LYS A 104 -9.44 -7.99 14.55
CA LYS A 104 -10.12 -6.71 14.29
C LYS A 104 -11.38 -6.50 15.13
N GLY A 105 -11.82 -7.48 15.91
CA GLY A 105 -13.10 -7.44 16.63
C GLY A 105 -14.33 -7.60 15.73
N LEU A 106 -14.16 -8.16 14.54
CA LEU A 106 -15.22 -8.35 13.54
C LEU A 106 -15.94 -9.69 13.75
N PHE A 107 -16.73 -9.78 14.83
CA PHE A 107 -17.32 -11.04 15.28
C PHE A 107 -18.39 -11.61 14.34
N THR A 108 -19.10 -10.75 13.61
CA THR A 108 -20.10 -11.20 12.61
C THR A 108 -19.39 -11.96 11.50
N GLU A 109 -18.31 -11.39 10.98
CA GLU A 109 -17.50 -11.96 9.91
C GLU A 109 -16.79 -13.24 10.36
N VAL A 110 -16.36 -13.33 11.63
CA VAL A 110 -15.85 -14.58 12.22
C VAL A 110 -16.91 -15.68 12.14
N LYS A 111 -18.12 -15.41 12.64
CA LYS A 111 -19.20 -16.40 12.66
C LYS A 111 -19.50 -16.89 11.25
N GLU A 112 -19.75 -15.96 10.33
CA GLU A 112 -20.07 -16.29 8.92
C GLU A 112 -18.95 -17.07 8.24
N THR A 113 -17.69 -16.70 8.47
CA THR A 113 -16.54 -17.37 7.88
C THR A 113 -16.41 -18.81 8.40
N LEU A 114 -16.57 -19.03 9.71
CA LEU A 114 -16.50 -20.37 10.28
C LEU A 114 -17.67 -21.25 9.84
N GLU A 115 -18.88 -20.71 9.78
CA GLU A 115 -20.06 -21.45 9.29
C GLU A 115 -19.85 -21.95 7.86
N ARG A 116 -19.35 -21.08 6.97
CA ARG A 116 -18.99 -21.47 5.59
C ARG A 116 -17.89 -22.52 5.50
N GLY A 117 -17.01 -22.61 6.50
CA GLY A 117 -15.95 -23.62 6.55
C GLY A 117 -16.40 -24.99 7.04
N LEU A 118 -17.65 -25.11 7.52
CA LEU A 118 -18.25 -26.35 8.03
C LEU A 118 -19.22 -27.01 7.04
N GLU A 119 -19.62 -26.28 6.00
CA GLU A 119 -20.43 -26.78 4.87
C GLU A 119 -19.61 -27.63 3.90
#